data_AF-A0AAU9E7T5-F1
#
_entry.id   AF-A0AAU9E7T5-F1
#
_cell.length_a   1.000
_cell.length_b   1.000
_cell.length_c   1.000
_cell.angle_alpha   90.00
_cell.angle_beta   90.00
_cell.angle_gamma   90.00
#
_symmetry.space_group_name_H-M   'P 1'
#
loop_
_entity.id
_entity.type
_entity.pdbx_description
1 polymer ?
#
loop_
_entity_poly.entity_id
_entity_poly.type
_entity_poly.pdbx_seq_one_letter_code
_entity_poly.pdbx_strand_id
1 'polypeptide(L)'
;MFKKLVYEYIDLTAAMLSALKSRRFDIFENLISSRKDILNKIEKIDDKYIIENEKEIIKDKILKLESSIKVEMDEMKRELEGEQNKNKLKLKEIETKRKVHSSYRNINENSGLIFDRKK
;
A
#
# COMPACT_ATOMS: atom_id res chain seq x y z
N MET A 1 -32.62 2.92 -12.43
CA MET A 1 -31.29 2.44 -12.91
C MET A 1 -30.17 3.00 -12.04
N PHE A 2 -30.17 4.30 -11.75
CA PHE A 2 -29.19 4.97 -10.88
C PHE A 2 -29.01 4.34 -9.49
N LYS A 3 -30.11 4.08 -8.77
CA LYS A 3 -30.07 3.50 -7.41
C LYS A 3 -29.24 2.20 -7.33
N LYS A 4 -29.36 1.33 -8.36
CA LYS A 4 -28.58 0.10 -8.44
C LYS A 4 -27.07 0.37 -8.55
N LEU A 5 -26.68 1.29 -9.43
CA LEU A 5 -25.27 1.64 -9.63
C LEU A 5 -24.66 2.28 -8.38
N VAL A 6 -25.43 3.09 -7.66
CA VAL A 6 -24.97 3.70 -6.42
C VAL A 6 -24.76 2.68 -5.31
N TYR A 7 -25.65 1.70 -5.14
CA TYR A 7 -25.41 0.61 -4.19
C TYR A 7 -24.22 -0.26 -4.61
N GLU A 8 -24.05 -0.53 -5.90
CA GLU A 8 -22.87 -1.23 -6.41
C GLU A 8 -21.58 -0.45 -6.12
N TYR A 9 -21.60 0.89 -6.26
CA TYR A 9 -20.47 1.75 -5.85
C TYR A 9 -20.17 1.62 -4.35
N ILE A 10 -21.20 1.62 -3.50
CA ILE A 10 -21.05 1.47 -2.04
C ILE A 10 -20.45 0.09 -1.72
N ASP A 11 -20.96 -0.97 -2.32
CA ASP A 11 -20.50 -2.35 -2.07
C ASP A 11 -19.04 -2.52 -2.51
N LEU A 12 -18.65 -1.97 -3.66
CA LEU A 12 -17.25 -1.94 -4.10
C LEU A 12 -16.37 -1.15 -3.13
N THR A 13 -16.86 -0.03 -2.60
CA THR A 13 -16.12 0.78 -1.61
C THR A 13 -15.96 0.03 -0.29
N ALA A 14 -16.98 -0.70 0.17
CA ALA A 14 -16.89 -1.54 1.36
C ALA A 14 -15.94 -2.74 1.15
N ALA A 15 -15.94 -3.33 -0.03
CA ALA A 15 -15.00 -4.38 -0.41
C ALA A 15 -13.55 -3.87 -0.44
N MET A 16 -13.33 -2.66 -0.96
CA MET A 16 -12.02 -1.99 -0.94
C MET A 16 -11.50 -1.81 0.49
N LEU A 17 -12.35 -1.33 1.41
CA LEU A 17 -11.99 -1.21 2.83
C LEU A 17 -11.63 -2.57 3.44
N SER A 18 -12.38 -3.61 3.11
CA SER A 18 -12.13 -4.97 3.59
C SER A 18 -10.82 -5.54 3.05
N ALA A 19 -10.49 -5.25 1.80
CA ALA A 19 -9.22 -5.64 1.17
C ALA A 19 -8.02 -4.96 1.83
N LEU A 20 -8.13 -3.66 2.14
CA LEU A 20 -7.09 -2.92 2.87
C LEU A 20 -6.86 -3.51 4.27
N LYS A 21 -7.92 -3.70 5.06
CA LYS A 21 -7.83 -4.33 6.39
C LYS A 21 -7.20 -5.73 6.37
N SER A 22 -7.38 -6.45 5.26
CA SER A 22 -6.83 -7.78 5.06
C SER A 22 -5.45 -7.77 4.38
N ARG A 23 -4.86 -6.60 4.12
CA ARG A 23 -3.60 -6.41 3.40
C ARG A 23 -3.57 -7.05 2.00
N ARG A 24 -4.73 -7.16 1.35
CA ARG A 24 -4.92 -7.71 -0.01
C ARG A 24 -4.89 -6.60 -1.06
N PHE A 25 -3.71 -6.05 -1.30
CA PHE A 25 -3.50 -4.94 -2.24
C PHE A 25 -3.84 -5.31 -3.69
N ASP A 26 -3.57 -6.56 -4.07
CA ASP A 26 -3.96 -7.14 -5.36
C ASP A 26 -5.46 -7.01 -5.62
N ILE A 27 -6.28 -7.29 -4.61
CA ILE A 27 -7.73 -7.17 -4.69
C ILE A 27 -8.14 -5.70 -4.69
N PHE A 28 -7.53 -4.89 -3.82
CA PHE A 28 -7.82 -3.46 -3.71
C PHE A 28 -7.63 -2.71 -5.04
N GLU A 29 -6.52 -2.95 -5.75
CA GLU A 29 -6.24 -2.32 -7.05
C GLU A 29 -7.27 -2.68 -8.13
N ASN A 30 -7.67 -3.96 -8.18
CA ASN A 30 -8.72 -4.40 -9.08
C ASN A 30 -10.06 -3.70 -8.78
N LEU A 31 -10.41 -3.60 -7.50
CA LEU A 31 -11.64 -2.94 -7.06
C LEU A 31 -11.67 -1.43 -7.36
N ILE A 32 -10.51 -0.74 -7.34
CA ILE A 32 -10.43 0.68 -7.75
C ILE A 32 -10.91 0.85 -9.19
N SER A 33 -10.45 -0.01 -10.09
CA SER A 33 -10.81 0.06 -11.51
C SER A 33 -12.31 -0.16 -11.69
N SER A 34 -12.86 -1.20 -11.06
CA SER A 34 -14.31 -1.46 -11.09
C SER A 34 -15.12 -0.31 -10.50
N ARG A 35 -14.69 0.25 -9.36
CA ARG A 35 -15.37 1.40 -8.73
C ARG A 35 -15.37 2.63 -9.64
N LYS A 36 -14.25 2.89 -10.32
CA LYS A 36 -14.13 4.02 -11.27
C LYS A 36 -15.06 3.85 -12.47
N ASP A 37 -15.20 2.63 -12.99
CA ASP A 37 -16.13 2.35 -14.08
C ASP A 37 -17.59 2.58 -13.67
N ILE A 38 -17.97 2.20 -12.45
CA ILE A 38 -19.31 2.48 -11.92
C ILE A 38 -19.51 3.98 -11.71
N LEU A 39 -18.53 4.71 -11.18
CA LEU A 39 -18.60 6.16 -11.02
C LEU A 39 -18.84 6.86 -12.37
N ASN A 40 -18.08 6.49 -13.39
CA ASN A 40 -18.25 7.01 -14.75
C ASN A 40 -19.65 6.74 -15.33
N LYS A 41 -20.29 5.62 -14.96
CA LYS A 41 -21.67 5.31 -15.36
C LYS A 41 -22.66 6.18 -14.58
N ILE A 42 -22.45 6.40 -13.29
CA ILE A 42 -23.30 7.25 -12.44
C ILE A 42 -23.28 8.70 -12.95
N GLU A 43 -22.10 9.25 -13.26
CA GLU A 43 -21.93 10.63 -13.74
C GLU A 43 -22.63 10.92 -15.07
N LYS A 44 -22.87 9.89 -15.88
CA LYS A 44 -23.56 10.00 -17.19
C LYS A 44 -25.09 9.92 -17.07
N ILE A 45 -25.63 9.63 -15.89
CA ILE A 45 -27.06 9.50 -15.71
C ILE A 45 -27.62 10.84 -15.24
N ASP A 46 -28.54 11.38 -16.06
CA ASP A 46 -29.33 12.55 -15.73
C ASP A 46 -30.61 12.12 -15.00
N ASP A 47 -30.50 11.72 -13.73
CA ASP A 47 -31.65 11.21 -12.97
C ASP A 47 -32.28 12.31 -12.10
N LYS A 48 -33.48 12.75 -12.50
CA LYS A 48 -34.24 13.84 -11.86
C LYS A 48 -35.08 13.40 -10.65
N TYR A 49 -35.03 12.11 -10.28
CA TYR A 49 -35.85 11.56 -9.20
C TYR A 49 -35.04 10.66 -8.27
N ILE A 50 -34.34 11.29 -7.33
CA ILE A 50 -33.87 10.66 -6.10
C ILE A 50 -34.53 11.42 -4.95
N ILE A 51 -35.19 10.71 -4.06
CA ILE A 51 -35.81 11.31 -2.87
C ILE A 51 -34.68 11.89 -2.00
N GLU A 52 -34.79 13.16 -1.60
CA GLU A 52 -33.75 13.90 -0.85
C GLU A 52 -33.20 13.11 0.35
N ASN A 53 -34.09 12.43 1.08
CA ASN A 53 -33.75 11.63 2.26
C ASN A 53 -32.90 10.38 1.91
N GLU A 54 -33.15 9.74 0.76
CA GLU A 54 -32.32 8.61 0.30
C GLU A 54 -30.94 9.09 -0.14
N LYS A 55 -30.87 10.27 -0.78
CA LYS A 55 -29.62 10.90 -1.21
C LYS A 55 -28.71 11.20 -0.02
N GLU A 56 -29.28 11.68 1.08
CA GLU A 56 -28.53 12.01 2.30
C GLU A 56 -27.96 10.75 2.98
N ILE A 57 -28.77 9.70 3.14
CA ILE A 57 -28.32 8.42 3.71
C ILE A 57 -27.20 7.79 2.87
N ILE A 58 -27.34 7.82 1.55
CA ILE A 58 -26.33 7.30 0.61
C ILE A 58 -25.03 8.10 0.74
N LYS A 59 -25.13 9.43 0.76
CA LYS A 59 -23.97 10.32 0.88
C LYS A 59 -23.22 10.06 2.18
N ASP A 60 -23.94 9.94 3.30
CA ASP A 60 -23.34 9.63 4.61
C ASP A 60 -22.62 8.28 4.62
N LYS A 61 -23.21 7.25 4.01
CA LYS A 61 -22.57 5.94 3.90
C LYS A 61 -21.27 6.01 3.09
N ILE A 62 -21.28 6.71 1.95
CA ILE A 62 -20.09 6.88 1.11
C ILE A 62 -19.01 7.66 1.88
N LEU A 63 -19.36 8.78 2.51
CA LEU A 63 -18.41 9.60 3.26
C LEU A 63 -17.76 8.83 4.40
N LYS A 64 -18.52 8.01 5.13
CA LYS A 64 -17.99 7.15 6.21
C LYS A 64 -17.02 6.09 5.67
N LEU A 65 -17.35 5.45 4.56
CA LEU A 65 -16.49 4.45 3.94
C LEU A 65 -15.19 5.07 3.40
N GLU A 66 -15.26 6.18 2.66
CA GLU A 66 -14.08 6.87 2.13
C GLU A 66 -13.18 7.39 3.25
N SER A 67 -13.77 7.91 4.32
CA SER A 67 -13.02 8.33 5.51
C SER A 67 -12.30 7.15 6.18
N SER A 68 -12.96 5.99 6.26
CA SER A 68 -12.36 4.77 6.82
C SER A 68 -11.23 4.24 5.94
N ILE A 69 -11.41 4.24 4.61
CA ILE A 69 -10.36 3.87 3.65
C ILE A 69 -9.15 4.79 3.81
N LYS A 70 -9.36 6.10 3.94
CA LYS A 70 -8.28 7.07 4.11
C LYS A 70 -7.47 6.78 5.37
N VAL A 71 -8.13 6.55 6.51
CA VAL A 71 -7.46 6.21 7.77
C VAL A 71 -6.61 4.95 7.62
N GLU A 72 -7.18 3.89 7.03
CA GLU A 72 -6.49 2.63 6.83
C GLU A 72 -5.26 2.79 5.91
N MET A 73 -5.38 3.54 4.80
CA MET A 73 -4.25 3.83 3.92
C MET A 73 -3.15 4.65 4.61
N ASP A 74 -3.53 5.65 5.42
CA ASP A 74 -2.58 6.47 6.18
C ASP A 74 -1.82 5.62 7.21
N GLU A 75 -2.49 4.69 7.87
CA GLU A 75 -1.87 3.71 8.77
C GLU A 75 -0.88 2.80 8.03
N MET A 76 -1.30 2.20 6.91
CA MET A 76 -0.44 1.37 6.08
C MET A 76 0.79 2.12 5.56
N LYS A 77 0.63 3.38 5.18
CA LYS A 77 1.74 4.23 4.74
C LYS A 77 2.76 4.43 5.86
N ARG A 78 2.31 4.72 7.07
CA ARG A 78 3.19 4.86 8.25
C ARG A 78 3.94 3.57 8.56
N GLU A 79 3.26 2.41 8.48
CA GLU A 79 3.91 1.12 8.67
C GLU A 79 5.01 0.88 7.62
N LEU A 80 4.71 1.15 6.34
CA LEU A 80 5.65 0.98 5.25
C LEU A 80 6.89 1.87 5.40
N GLU A 81 6.70 3.14 5.77
CA GLU A 81 7.81 4.06 6.07
C GLU A 81 8.67 3.56 7.23
N GLY A 82 8.04 3.00 8.27
CA GLY A 82 8.73 2.36 9.38
C GLY A 82 9.59 1.17 8.95
N GLU A 83 9.05 0.26 8.16
CA GLU A 83 9.77 -0.90 7.63
C GLU A 83 10.88 -0.52 6.67
N GLN A 84 10.67 0.47 5.79
CA GLN A 84 11.71 1.00 4.91
C GLN A 84 12.90 1.54 5.72
N ASN A 85 12.64 2.27 6.81
CA ASN A 85 13.69 2.76 7.69
C ASN A 85 14.45 1.63 8.39
N LYS A 86 13.75 0.62 8.92
CA LYS A 86 14.39 -0.57 9.50
C LYS A 86 15.26 -1.30 8.48
N ASN A 87 14.79 -1.45 7.24
CA ASN A 87 15.54 -2.08 6.16
C ASN A 87 16.79 -1.28 5.79
N LYS A 88 16.70 0.05 5.76
CA LYS A 88 17.87 0.93 5.53
C LYS A 88 18.95 0.75 6.60
N LEU A 89 18.55 0.61 7.87
CA LEU A 89 19.49 0.34 8.97
C LEU A 89 20.15 -1.03 8.82
N LYS A 90 19.36 -2.07 8.54
CA LYS A 90 19.87 -3.43 8.30
C LYS A 90 20.85 -3.47 7.12
N LEU A 91 20.54 -2.76 6.02
CA LEU A 91 21.43 -2.68 4.85
C LEU A 91 22.77 -2.03 5.22
N LYS A 92 22.77 -0.93 5.99
CA LYS A 92 24.02 -0.31 6.49
C LYS A 92 24.83 -1.26 7.35
N GLU A 93 24.18 -2.05 8.21
CA GLU A 93 24.85 -3.03 9.04
C GLU A 93 25.48 -4.14 8.19
N ILE A 94 24.75 -4.65 7.19
CA ILE A 94 25.24 -5.64 6.23
C ILE A 94 26.45 -5.09 5.45
N GLU A 95 26.38 -3.85 4.98
CA GLU A 95 27.51 -3.22 4.29
C GLU A 95 28.74 -3.07 5.19
N THR A 96 28.54 -2.73 6.46
CA THR A 96 29.62 -2.62 7.45
C THR A 96 30.26 -4.00 7.69
N LYS A 97 29.45 -5.04 7.88
CA LYS A 97 29.93 -6.42 8.04
C LYS A 97 30.68 -6.89 6.79
N ARG A 98 30.20 -6.57 5.59
CA ARG A 98 30.89 -6.88 4.32
C ARG A 98 32.26 -6.21 4.25
N LYS A 99 32.37 -4.92 4.61
CA LYS A 99 33.66 -4.21 4.65
C LYS A 99 34.64 -4.87 5.61
N VAL A 100 34.20 -5.19 6.82
CA VAL A 100 35.02 -5.88 7.83
C VAL A 100 35.49 -7.23 7.31
N HIS A 101 34.59 -8.04 6.74
CA HIS A 101 34.93 -9.34 6.17
C HIS A 101 35.95 -9.23 5.03
N SER A 102 35.78 -8.28 4.11
CA SER A 102 36.75 -8.01 3.04
C SER A 102 38.11 -7.60 3.59
N SER A 103 38.16 -6.75 4.63
CA SER A 103 39.43 -6.38 5.28
C SER A 103 40.13 -7.58 5.91
N TYR A 104 39.40 -8.44 6.63
CA TYR A 104 39.96 -9.68 7.18
C TYR A 104 40.50 -10.62 6.10
N ARG A 105 39.74 -10.79 5.01
CA ARG A 105 40.18 -11.59 3.86
C ARG A 105 41.46 -11.04 3.26
N ASN A 106 41.54 -9.73 3.03
CA ASN A 106 42.74 -9.08 2.49
C ASN A 106 43.94 -9.20 3.43
N ILE A 107 43.75 -9.12 4.75
CA ILE A 107 44.83 -9.35 5.73
C ILE A 107 45.32 -10.79 5.64
N ASN A 108 44.41 -11.77 5.57
CA ASN A 108 44.76 -13.18 5.50
C ASN A 108 45.46 -13.56 4.18
N GLU A 109 45.06 -12.96 3.06
CA GLU A 109 45.70 -13.17 1.76
C GLU A 109 47.10 -12.51 1.70
N ASN A 110 47.33 -11.42 2.43
CA ASN A 110 48.63 -10.72 2.46
C ASN A 110 49.57 -11.17 3.59
N SER A 111 49.07 -11.79 4.66
CA SER A 111 49.91 -12.31 5.75
C SER A 111 50.76 -13.49 5.28
N GLY A 112 50.29 -14.30 4.33
CA GLY A 112 51.10 -15.35 3.68
C GLY A 112 52.24 -14.80 2.82
N LEU A 113 52.04 -13.68 2.15
CA LEU A 113 53.05 -13.05 1.27
C LEU A 113 54.24 -12.42 2.03
N ILE A 114 54.08 -12.11 3.32
CA ILE A 114 55.14 -11.50 4.13
C ILE A 114 56.12 -12.56 4.68
N PHE A 115 55.68 -13.79 4.89
CA PHE A 115 56.55 -14.87 5.36
C PHE A 115 57.40 -15.51 4.24
N ASP A 116 56.89 -15.56 3.01
CA ASP A 116 57.64 -16.10 1.87
C ASP A 116 58.74 -15.17 1.33
N ARG A 117 58.72 -13.87 1.69
CA ARG A 117 59.79 -12.91 1.30
C ARG A 117 60.98 -12.87 2.26
N LYS A 118 61.01 -13.72 3.29
CA LYS A 118 62.10 -13.77 4.29
C LYS A 118 62.91 -15.08 4.28
N LYS A 119 62.89 -15.85 3.19
CA LYS A 119 63.78 -17.00 2.98
C LYS A 119 64.75 -16.76 1.82
#